data_AF-A0A1S2SVV9-F1
#
_entry.id   AF-A0A1S2SVV9-F1
#
_cell.length_a   1.000
_cell.length_b   1.000
_cell.length_c   1.000
_cell.angle_alpha   90.00
_cell.angle_beta   90.00
_cell.angle_gamma   90.00
#
_symmetry.space_group_name_H-M   'P 1'
#
loop_
_entity.id
_entity.type
_entity.pdbx_description
1 polymer ?
#
loop_
_entity_poly.entity_id
_entity_poly.type
_entity_poly.pdbx_seq_one_letter_code
_entity_poly.pdbx_strand_id
1 'polypeptide(L)'
;MFALPDEAIKANKYEIAIPKLASLYLTHSLNGEVKGLDAFPGATPPVKPIFFAFRMMVGIGMLMLFTAFVGFYLTRKSKELPTWLLKGLSVMTFSGWVGVVAGWYVTEIGRQPYLVSGVLKTADAVTKVPTNMVLGTLVMYLALYLGLIVSYIWVVFYLARQTHPGHIMDGQKPGLTNSVAGA
;
A
#
# COMPACT_ATOMS: atom_id res chain seq x y z
N MET A 1 11.81 16.26 7.51
CA MET A 1 11.07 16.06 6.24
C MET A 1 11.97 15.62 5.09
N PHE A 2 13.32 15.67 5.19
CA PHE A 2 14.25 14.90 4.34
C PHE A 2 15.53 14.60 5.12
N ALA A 3 15.54 13.55 5.94
CA ALA A 3 16.76 13.13 6.64
C ALA A 3 17.30 11.87 5.97
N LEU A 4 18.60 11.86 5.65
CA LEU A 4 19.35 10.65 5.34
C LEU A 4 19.92 10.13 6.67
N PRO A 5 19.38 9.04 7.24
CA PRO A 5 19.94 8.48 8.46
C PRO A 5 21.27 7.82 8.11
N ASP A 6 22.34 8.18 8.82
CA ASP A 6 23.64 7.53 8.70
C ASP A 6 23.87 6.61 9.91
N GLU A 7 23.98 5.31 9.66
CA GLU A 7 24.06 4.26 10.71
C GLU A 7 25.41 4.27 11.43
N ALA A 8 26.44 4.90 10.87
CA ALA A 8 27.76 5.02 11.49
C ALA A 8 27.87 6.15 12.53
N ILE A 9 27.02 7.18 12.44
CA ILE A 9 27.22 8.45 13.19
C ILE A 9 26.09 8.72 14.20
N LYS A 10 25.00 7.94 14.20
CA LYS A 10 23.83 8.19 15.06
C LYS A 10 23.32 9.64 14.96
N ALA A 11 23.39 10.24 13.78
CA ALA A 11 22.92 11.60 13.56
C ALA A 11 22.19 11.70 12.21
N ASN A 12 21.06 12.42 12.22
CA ASN A 12 20.30 12.75 11.03
C ASN A 12 20.93 13.96 10.35
N LYS A 13 21.50 13.79 9.15
CA LYS A 13 21.78 14.95 8.29
C LYS A 13 20.47 15.38 7.63
N TYR A 14 20.13 16.66 7.82
CA TYR A 14 18.95 17.38 7.28
C TYR A 14 17.60 17.10 7.98
N GLU A 15 17.48 17.51 9.23
CA GLU A 15 16.22 17.46 9.97
C GLU A 15 15.47 18.80 9.89
N ILE A 16 14.41 18.86 9.07
CA ILE A 16 13.26 19.75 9.31
C ILE A 16 12.17 18.89 9.94
N ALA A 17 12.19 18.76 11.26
CA ALA A 17 11.13 18.11 12.02
C ALA A 17 10.04 19.13 12.36
N ILE A 18 8.77 18.74 12.20
CA ILE A 18 7.66 19.44 12.84
C ILE A 18 7.62 18.90 14.28
N PRO A 19 7.89 19.72 15.30
CA PRO A 19 7.89 19.25 16.68
C PRO A 19 6.52 18.70 17.08
N LYS A 20 6.51 17.63 17.88
CA LYS A 20 5.37 17.20 18.74
C LYS A 20 4.17 16.46 18.12
N LEU A 21 4.15 16.11 16.83
CA LEU A 21 3.07 15.26 16.29
C LEU A 21 3.24 13.76 16.62
N ALA A 22 4.48 13.28 16.75
CA ALA A 22 4.73 11.87 17.09
C ALA A 22 4.44 11.55 18.58
N SER A 23 4.69 12.49 19.51
CA SER A 23 4.45 12.28 20.96
C SER A 23 2.98 12.34 21.36
N LEU A 24 2.15 13.12 20.66
CA LEU A 24 0.71 13.18 20.95
C LEU A 24 -0.02 11.86 20.57
N TYR A 25 0.42 11.20 19.47
CA TYR A 25 -0.20 9.98 18.97
C TYR A 25 0.27 8.71 19.71
N LEU A 26 1.56 8.63 20.09
CA LEU A 26 2.14 7.43 20.73
C LEU A 26 2.02 7.41 22.26
N THR A 27 1.98 8.57 22.91
CA THR A 27 2.07 8.67 24.38
C THR A 27 0.89 9.37 25.03
N HIS A 28 -0.13 9.79 24.25
CA HIS A 28 -1.32 10.52 24.73
C HIS A 28 -1.02 11.62 25.76
N SER A 29 0.18 12.21 25.68
CA SER A 29 0.67 13.22 26.60
C SER A 29 1.71 14.07 25.88
N LEU A 30 1.68 15.38 26.13
CA LEU A 30 2.51 16.37 25.45
C LEU A 30 4.02 16.22 25.75
N ASN A 31 4.38 15.40 26.74
CA ASN A 31 5.74 15.19 27.26
C ASN A 31 6.17 13.71 27.29
N GLY A 32 5.55 12.83 26.47
CA GLY A 32 6.00 11.45 26.38
C GLY A 32 7.36 11.36 25.68
N GLU A 33 8.39 10.98 26.44
CA GLU A 33 9.72 10.70 25.91
C GLU A 33 9.65 9.45 25.03
N VAL A 34 9.77 9.65 23.72
CA VAL A 34 9.96 8.54 22.78
C VAL A 34 11.33 7.97 23.07
N LYS A 35 11.39 6.83 23.77
CA LYS A 35 12.65 6.11 24.00
C LYS A 35 13.33 5.91 22.65
N GLY A 36 14.43 6.63 22.45
CA GLY A 36 15.24 6.54 21.24
C GLY A 36 15.83 5.14 21.10
N LEU A 37 16.27 4.83 19.88
CA LEU A 37 16.97 3.59 19.53
C LEU A 37 18.19 3.26 20.42
N ASP A 38 18.65 4.21 21.23
CA ASP A 38 19.72 4.05 22.21
C ASP A 38 19.34 3.20 23.44
N ALA A 39 18.05 2.93 23.68
CA ALA A 39 17.60 2.08 24.78
C ALA A 39 17.68 0.55 24.49
N PHE A 40 17.99 0.15 23.25
CA PHE A 40 18.04 -1.25 22.81
C PHE A 40 19.38 -1.59 22.14
N PRO A 41 20.45 -1.87 22.90
CA PRO A 41 21.75 -2.22 22.34
C PRO A 41 21.71 -3.60 21.62
N GLY A 42 22.13 -3.63 20.35
CA GLY A 42 22.53 -4.86 19.64
C GLY A 42 21.47 -5.57 18.79
N ALA A 43 20.26 -5.04 18.67
CA ALA A 43 19.17 -5.66 17.89
C ALA A 43 18.37 -4.63 17.08
N THR A 44 19.08 -3.67 16.49
CA THR A 44 18.45 -2.57 15.78
C THR A 44 18.11 -2.98 14.34
N PRO A 45 16.83 -3.00 13.94
CA PRO A 45 16.47 -3.21 12.54
C PRO A 45 17.05 -2.09 11.66
N PRO A 46 17.28 -2.34 10.36
CA PRO A 46 17.82 -1.34 9.46
C PRO A 46 16.86 -0.15 9.41
N VAL A 47 17.31 1.00 9.92
CA VAL A 47 16.44 2.17 10.17
C VAL A 47 16.13 2.92 8.87
N LYS A 48 17.04 2.88 7.88
CA LYS A 48 16.88 3.64 6.63
C LYS A 48 15.70 3.11 5.79
N PRO A 49 15.57 1.80 5.52
CA PRO A 49 14.47 1.29 4.71
C PRO A 49 13.10 1.51 5.37
N ILE A 50 13.01 1.35 6.70
CA ILE A 50 11.76 1.59 7.46
C ILE A 50 11.37 3.07 7.39
N PHE A 51 12.33 3.97 7.54
CA PHE A 51 12.10 5.42 7.49
C PHE A 51 11.51 5.87 6.15
N PHE A 52 12.00 5.34 5.03
CA PHE A 52 11.47 5.63 3.70
C PHE A 52 10.15 4.92 3.43
N ALA A 53 10.00 3.65 3.82
CA ALA A 53 8.77 2.90 3.64
C ALA A 53 7.58 3.52 4.41
N PHE A 54 7.81 3.99 5.64
CA PHE A 54 6.79 4.70 6.42
C PHE A 54 6.32 5.98 5.73
N ARG A 55 7.25 6.74 5.13
CA ARG A 55 6.92 7.96 4.39
C ARG A 55 6.18 7.68 3.11
N MET A 56 6.57 6.64 2.38
CA MET A 56 5.85 6.21 1.19
C MET A 56 4.42 5.79 1.54
N MET A 57 4.23 5.01 2.61
CA MET A 57 2.91 4.59 3.10
C MET A 57 2.03 5.80 3.45
N VAL A 58 2.54 6.70 4.30
CA VAL A 58 1.78 7.89 4.73
C VAL A 58 1.55 8.85 3.56
N GLY A 59 2.55 9.04 2.69
CA GLY A 59 2.46 9.90 1.52
C GLY A 59 1.39 9.43 0.54
N ILE A 60 1.34 8.13 0.26
CA ILE A 60 0.30 7.53 -0.59
C ILE A 60 -1.07 7.63 0.08
N GLY A 61 -1.19 7.33 1.38
CA GLY A 61 -2.44 7.46 2.11
C GLY A 61 -3.00 8.88 2.10
N MET A 62 -2.15 9.88 2.32
CA MET A 62 -2.54 11.30 2.25
C MET A 62 -2.94 11.71 0.84
N LEU A 63 -2.23 11.23 -0.18
CA LEU A 63 -2.53 11.51 -1.57
C LEU A 63 -3.86 10.84 -2.02
N MET A 64 -4.18 9.65 -1.49
CA MET A 64 -5.49 9.01 -1.68
C MET A 64 -6.61 9.84 -1.05
N LEU A 65 -6.43 10.28 0.21
CA LEU A 65 -7.41 11.15 0.90
C LEU A 65 -7.63 12.47 0.16
N PHE A 66 -6.54 13.10 -0.30
CA PHE A 66 -6.61 14.33 -1.08
C PHE A 66 -7.40 14.13 -2.38
N THR A 67 -7.10 13.05 -3.13
CA THR A 67 -7.80 12.75 -4.38
C THR A 67 -9.29 12.45 -4.14
N ALA A 68 -9.61 11.71 -3.08
CA ALA A 68 -11.00 11.42 -2.69
C ALA A 68 -11.75 12.71 -2.30
N PHE A 69 -11.13 13.61 -1.54
CA PHE A 69 -11.72 14.88 -1.14
C PHE A 69 -11.97 15.81 -2.33
N VAL A 70 -10.99 15.94 -3.23
CA VAL A 70 -11.12 16.73 -4.48
C VAL A 70 -12.20 16.14 -5.38
N GLY A 71 -12.24 14.82 -5.53
CA GLY A 71 -13.29 14.11 -6.27
C GLY A 71 -14.69 14.39 -5.71
N PHE A 72 -14.85 14.28 -4.39
CA PHE A 72 -16.11 14.56 -3.70
C PHE A 72 -16.56 16.02 -3.88
N TYR A 73 -15.65 16.98 -3.68
CA TYR A 73 -15.95 18.40 -3.82
C TYR A 73 -16.35 18.77 -5.26
N LEU A 74 -15.63 18.26 -6.26
CA LEU A 74 -15.93 18.53 -7.66
C LEU A 74 -17.23 17.86 -8.12
N THR A 75 -17.51 16.63 -7.68
CA THR A 75 -18.78 15.94 -7.98
C THR A 75 -19.98 16.69 -7.39
N ARG A 76 -19.81 17.35 -6.24
CA ARG A 76 -20.87 18.16 -5.62
C ARG A 76 -21.13 19.47 -6.35
N LYS A 77 -20.12 20.04 -7.03
CA LYS A 77 -20.19 21.36 -7.68
C LYS A 77 -20.48 21.26 -9.18
N SER A 78 -20.07 20.19 -9.83
CA SER A 78 -20.18 19.97 -11.28
C SER A 78 -20.60 18.54 -11.58
N LYS A 79 -21.52 18.35 -12.53
CA LYS A 79 -21.89 17.01 -13.04
C LYS A 79 -20.81 16.38 -13.92
N GLU A 80 -19.93 17.19 -14.50
CA GLU A 80 -18.84 16.74 -15.37
C GLU A 80 -17.50 16.84 -14.67
N LEU A 81 -16.80 15.71 -14.59
CA LEU A 81 -15.48 15.61 -13.98
C LEU A 81 -14.40 15.95 -15.04
N PRO A 82 -13.40 16.78 -14.70
CA PRO A 82 -12.32 17.10 -15.62
C PRO A 82 -11.51 15.84 -15.96
N THR A 83 -11.06 15.75 -17.22
CA THR A 83 -10.32 14.58 -17.74
C THR A 83 -9.03 14.26 -16.97
N TRP A 84 -8.37 15.28 -16.40
CA TRP A 84 -7.23 15.10 -15.50
C TRP A 84 -7.60 14.33 -14.22
N LEU A 85 -8.76 14.63 -13.62
CA LEU A 85 -9.20 13.94 -12.41
C LEU A 85 -9.58 12.49 -12.70
N LEU A 86 -10.21 12.22 -13.85
CA LEU A 86 -10.52 10.86 -14.29
C LEU A 86 -9.24 10.04 -14.52
N LYS A 87 -8.22 10.62 -15.18
CA LYS A 87 -6.91 9.99 -15.32
C LYS A 87 -6.22 9.78 -13.96
N GLY A 88 -6.32 10.75 -13.07
CA GLY A 88 -5.81 10.67 -11.70
C GLY A 88 -6.45 9.51 -10.93
N LEU A 89 -7.77 9.40 -10.94
CA LEU A 89 -8.52 8.32 -10.30
C LEU A 89 -8.14 6.94 -10.87
N SER A 90 -7.95 6.84 -12.19
CA SER A 90 -7.49 5.59 -12.83
C SER A 90 -6.13 5.15 -12.26
N VAL A 91 -5.16 6.06 -12.15
CA VAL A 91 -3.85 5.77 -11.55
C VAL A 91 -3.96 5.47 -10.06
N MET A 92 -4.87 6.13 -9.34
CA MET A 92 -5.07 5.87 -7.90
C MET A 92 -5.56 4.46 -7.59
N THR A 93 -6.15 3.73 -8.55
CA THR A 93 -6.51 2.32 -8.37
C THR A 93 -5.30 1.47 -7.94
N PHE A 94 -4.10 1.78 -8.44
CA PHE A 94 -2.87 1.08 -8.09
C PHE A 94 -2.20 1.59 -6.81
N SER A 95 -2.56 2.80 -6.36
CA SER A 95 -1.94 3.42 -5.18
C SER A 95 -2.20 2.61 -3.89
N GLY A 96 -3.38 2.00 -3.76
CA GLY A 96 -3.73 1.16 -2.62
C GLY A 96 -2.80 -0.06 -2.47
N TRP A 97 -2.43 -0.69 -3.58
CA TRP A 97 -1.48 -1.81 -3.58
C TRP A 97 -0.10 -1.37 -3.05
N VAL A 98 0.41 -0.24 -3.53
CA VAL A 98 1.70 0.30 -3.08
C VAL A 98 1.64 0.66 -1.59
N GLY A 99 0.54 1.26 -1.12
CA GLY A 99 0.33 1.58 0.28
C GLY A 99 0.36 0.35 1.19
N VAL A 100 -0.30 -0.74 0.79
CA VAL A 100 -0.32 -2.00 1.54
C VAL A 100 1.07 -2.64 1.60
N VAL A 101 1.78 -2.71 0.46
CA VAL A 101 3.15 -3.27 0.41
C VAL A 101 4.11 -2.46 1.28
N ALA A 102 4.02 -1.12 1.23
CA ALA A 102 4.83 -0.25 2.07
C ALA A 102 4.51 -0.44 3.57
N GLY A 103 3.24 -0.60 3.93
CA GLY A 103 2.82 -0.89 5.31
C GLY A 103 3.38 -2.22 5.82
N TRP A 104 3.25 -3.29 5.03
CA TRP A 104 3.84 -4.59 5.33
C TRP A 104 5.36 -4.51 5.49
N TYR A 105 6.03 -3.73 4.65
CA TYR A 105 7.47 -3.54 4.74
C TYR A 105 7.87 -2.87 6.06
N VAL A 106 7.13 -1.84 6.49
CA VAL A 106 7.36 -1.17 7.78
C VAL A 106 7.18 -2.14 8.95
N THR A 107 6.10 -2.93 8.95
CA THR A 107 5.80 -3.84 10.06
C THR A 107 6.74 -5.04 10.11
N GLU A 108 7.08 -5.64 8.96
CA GLU A 108 7.89 -6.86 8.91
C GLU A 108 9.38 -6.56 9.14
N ILE A 109 9.91 -5.51 8.50
CA ILE A 109 11.31 -5.11 8.69
C ILE A 109 11.49 -4.44 10.05
N GLY A 110 10.48 -3.73 10.56
CA GLY A 110 10.51 -3.14 11.90
C GLY A 110 10.56 -4.15 13.04
N ARG A 111 10.18 -5.40 12.81
CA ARG A 111 10.22 -6.48 13.82
C ARG A 111 11.55 -7.25 13.81
N GLN A 112 12.35 -7.12 12.75
CA GLN A 112 13.70 -7.72 12.72
C GLN A 112 14.53 -7.20 13.91
N PRO A 113 15.36 -8.03 14.57
CA PRO A 113 15.77 -9.39 14.23
C PRO A 113 14.92 -10.50 14.91
N TYR A 114 13.78 -10.16 15.49
CA TYR A 114 12.96 -11.11 16.25
C TYR A 114 11.78 -11.62 15.43
N LEU A 115 11.49 -12.92 15.53
CA LEU A 115 10.19 -13.46 15.13
C LEU A 115 9.19 -13.29 16.27
N VAL A 116 9.62 -13.61 17.50
CA VAL A 116 8.86 -13.38 18.73
C VAL A 116 9.74 -12.55 19.64
N SER A 117 9.29 -11.33 19.95
CA SER A 117 10.03 -10.37 20.75
C SER A 117 10.48 -10.99 22.07
N GLY A 118 11.79 -11.02 22.31
CA GLY A 118 12.38 -11.56 23.54
C GLY A 118 12.46 -13.08 23.64
N VAL A 119 11.99 -13.84 22.63
CA VAL A 119 11.95 -15.31 22.67
C VAL A 119 12.77 -15.95 21.53
N LEU A 120 12.50 -15.57 20.28
CA LEU A 120 13.10 -16.24 19.11
C LEU A 120 13.62 -15.24 18.08
N LYS A 121 14.90 -15.35 17.72
CA LYS A 121 15.52 -14.58 16.63
C LYS A 121 15.28 -15.25 15.29
N THR A 122 15.21 -14.45 14.23
CA THR A 122 15.09 -14.96 12.85
C THR A 122 16.25 -15.86 12.45
N ALA A 123 17.47 -15.56 12.91
CA ALA A 123 18.66 -16.37 12.65
C ALA A 123 18.57 -17.79 13.24
N ASP A 124 17.93 -17.95 14.40
CA ASP A 124 17.82 -19.25 15.08
C ASP A 124 16.68 -20.12 14.49
N ALA A 125 15.79 -19.52 13.70
CA ALA A 125 14.65 -20.19 13.08
C ALA A 125 14.95 -20.76 11.67
N VAL A 126 16.14 -20.49 11.11
CA VAL A 126 16.52 -20.97 9.76
C VAL A 126 16.95 -22.44 9.85
N THR A 127 16.28 -23.30 9.08
CA THR A 127 16.62 -24.72 8.96
C THR A 127 17.91 -24.95 8.16
N LYS A 128 18.64 -26.02 8.50
CA LYS A 128 19.90 -26.43 7.84
C LYS A 128 19.67 -27.08 6.47
N VAL A 129 18.93 -26.41 5.57
CA VAL A 129 18.70 -26.87 4.20
C VAL A 129 19.83 -26.34 3.30
N PRO A 130 20.33 -27.13 2.32
CA PRO A 130 21.33 -26.64 1.37
C PRO A 130 20.84 -25.39 0.64
N THR A 131 21.67 -24.36 0.57
CA THR A 131 21.36 -23.06 -0.08
C THR A 131 20.87 -23.23 -1.51
N ASN A 132 21.41 -24.20 -2.26
CA ASN A 132 21.02 -24.47 -3.64
C ASN A 132 19.57 -24.94 -3.77
N MET A 133 19.05 -25.71 -2.80
CA MET A 133 17.65 -26.14 -2.80
C MET A 133 16.72 -24.97 -2.52
N VAL A 134 17.09 -24.09 -1.57
CA VAL A 134 16.31 -22.89 -1.23
C VAL A 134 16.25 -21.92 -2.42
N LEU A 135 17.37 -21.71 -3.12
CA LEU A 135 17.40 -20.89 -4.32
C LEU A 135 16.55 -21.50 -5.45
N GLY A 136 16.65 -22.82 -5.66
CA GLY A 136 15.85 -23.51 -6.66
C GLY A 136 14.34 -23.38 -6.43
N THR A 137 13.88 -23.59 -5.20
CA THR A 137 12.46 -23.42 -4.85
C THR A 137 12.02 -21.97 -4.93
N LEU A 138 12.85 -21.02 -4.48
CA LEU A 138 12.57 -19.58 -4.59
C LEU A 138 12.37 -19.17 -6.06
N VAL A 139 13.28 -19.56 -6.95
CA VAL A 139 13.17 -19.25 -8.39
C VAL A 139 11.91 -19.88 -8.99
N MET A 140 11.60 -21.13 -8.61
CA MET A 140 10.37 -21.80 -9.06
C MET A 140 9.11 -21.05 -8.62
N TYR A 141 9.04 -20.63 -7.35
CA TYR A 141 7.92 -19.82 -6.84
C TYR A 141 7.82 -18.46 -7.54
N LEU A 142 8.95 -17.79 -7.77
CA LEU A 142 8.97 -16.51 -8.50
C LEU A 142 8.46 -16.68 -9.93
N ALA A 143 8.90 -17.72 -10.65
CA ALA A 143 8.46 -18.01 -12.00
C ALA A 143 6.96 -18.33 -12.05
N LEU A 144 6.46 -19.13 -11.10
CA LEU A 144 5.05 -19.46 -10.99
C LEU A 144 4.19 -18.21 -10.74
N TYR A 145 4.56 -17.38 -9.76
CA TYR A 145 3.82 -16.16 -9.45
C TYR A 145 3.88 -15.14 -10.58
N LEU A 146 5.01 -15.03 -11.28
CA LEU A 146 5.11 -14.19 -12.47
C LEU A 146 4.15 -14.66 -13.57
N GLY A 147 4.10 -15.96 -13.85
CA GLY A 147 3.16 -16.55 -14.81
C GLY A 147 1.70 -16.31 -14.43
N LEU A 148 1.37 -16.47 -13.14
CA LEU A 148 0.02 -16.20 -12.63
C LEU A 148 -0.38 -14.73 -12.77
N ILE A 149 0.50 -13.79 -12.41
CA ILE A 149 0.22 -12.35 -12.53
C ILE A 149 0.04 -11.95 -14.00
N VAL A 150 0.90 -12.43 -14.90
CA VAL A 150 0.79 -12.16 -16.34
C VAL A 150 -0.50 -12.72 -16.90
N SER A 151 -0.83 -13.97 -16.57
CA SER A 151 -2.08 -14.62 -16.98
C SER A 151 -3.31 -13.85 -16.46
N TYR A 152 -3.31 -13.49 -15.17
CA TYR A 152 -4.39 -12.71 -14.57
C TYR A 152 -4.60 -11.36 -15.28
N ILE A 153 -3.53 -10.59 -15.48
CA ILE A 153 -3.60 -9.30 -16.19
C ILE A 153 -4.12 -9.51 -17.61
N TRP A 154 -3.62 -10.52 -18.32
CA TRP A 154 -4.06 -10.84 -19.67
C TRP A 154 -5.55 -11.18 -19.74
N VAL A 155 -6.04 -12.02 -18.83
CA VAL A 155 -7.46 -12.39 -18.74
C VAL A 155 -8.33 -11.16 -18.44
N VAL A 156 -7.92 -10.30 -17.51
CA VAL A 156 -8.67 -9.07 -17.18
C VAL A 156 -8.76 -8.14 -18.40
N PHE A 157 -7.67 -7.92 -19.13
CA PHE A 157 -7.70 -7.10 -20.34
C PHE A 157 -8.45 -7.76 -21.49
N TYR A 158 -8.39 -9.08 -21.61
CA TYR A 158 -9.15 -9.84 -22.59
C TYR A 158 -10.66 -9.69 -22.35
N LEU A 159 -11.12 -9.92 -21.11
CA LEU A 159 -12.52 -9.75 -20.71
C LEU A 159 -13.00 -8.29 -20.88
N ALA A 160 -12.17 -7.31 -20.49
CA ALA A 160 -12.51 -5.89 -20.64
C ALA A 160 -12.63 -5.45 -22.11
N ARG A 161 -11.94 -6.12 -23.05
CA ARG A 161 -12.08 -5.88 -24.49
C ARG A 161 -13.28 -6.61 -25.11
N GLN A 162 -13.68 -7.74 -24.55
CA GLN A 162 -14.82 -8.54 -25.02
C GLN A 162 -16.18 -8.01 -24.57
N THR A 163 -16.23 -7.15 -23.55
CA THR A 163 -17.41 -6.36 -23.24
C THR A 163 -17.63 -5.32 -24.34
N HIS A 164 -18.21 -5.76 -25.46
CA HIS A 164 -18.73 -4.88 -26.51
C HIS A 164 -19.82 -3.95 -25.93
N PRO A 165 -19.88 -2.66 -26.32
CA PRO A 165 -20.92 -1.71 -25.91
C PRO A 165 -22.36 -2.04 -26.38
N GLY A 166 -22.62 -3.27 -26.85
CA GLY A 166 -23.89 -3.68 -27.46
C GLY A 166 -24.85 -4.47 -26.56
N HIS A 167 -24.40 -4.98 -25.41
CA HIS A 167 -25.23 -5.88 -24.57
C HIS A 167 -25.85 -5.23 -23.32
N ILE A 168 -25.68 -3.92 -23.13
CA ILE A 168 -26.22 -3.19 -21.97
C ILE A 168 -27.38 -2.25 -22.35
N MET A 169 -27.82 -2.27 -23.62
CA MET A 169 -28.89 -1.41 -24.14
C MET A 169 -30.17 -2.14 -24.53
N ASP A 170 -30.27 -3.45 -24.31
CA ASP A 170 -31.56 -4.12 -24.42
C ASP A 170 -32.24 -4.15 -23.05
N GLY A 171 -32.86 -3.01 -22.74
CA GLY A 171 -33.81 -2.91 -21.65
C GLY A 171 -34.99 -3.82 -21.94
N GLN A 172 -34.87 -5.08 -21.54
CA GLN A 172 -35.98 -6.01 -21.46
C GLN A 172 -36.99 -5.46 -20.42
N LYS A 173 -37.89 -4.59 -20.88
CA LYS A 173 -39.11 -4.25 -20.16
C LYS A 173 -40.00 -5.50 -20.19
N PRO A 174 -40.30 -6.14 -19.05
CA PRO A 174 -41.31 -7.19 -19.01
C PRO A 174 -42.63 -6.58 -19.47
N GLY A 175 -43.33 -7.31 -20.35
CA GLY A 175 -44.47 -6.83 -21.11
C GLY A 175 -45.54 -6.13 -20.27
N LEU A 176 -45.86 -4.90 -20.69
CA LEU A 176 -47.12 -4.23 -20.43
C LEU A 176 -47.75 -3.87 -21.77
N THR A 177 -48.06 -4.89 -22.58
CA THR A 177 -48.99 -4.76 -23.70
C THR A 177 -50.09 -5.77 -23.48
N ASN A 178 -51.18 -5.32 -22.86
CA ASN A 178 -52.57 -5.73 -23.08
C ASN A 178 -53.40 -5.34 -21.86
N SER A 179 -53.73 -4.05 -21.76
CA SER A 179 -54.97 -3.64 -21.12
C SER A 179 -55.37 -2.29 -21.71
N VAL A 180 -56.67 -2.17 -22.01
CA VAL A 180 -57.41 -0.96 -22.40
C VAL A 180 -57.08 -0.32 -23.77
N ALA A 181 -57.51 -1.00 -24.83
CA ALA A 181 -58.16 -0.35 -25.97
C ALA A 181 -59.61 -0.84 -26.01
N GLY A 182 -60.47 -0.11 -25.29
CA GLY A 182 -61.87 -0.44 -25.09
C GLY A 182 -62.54 0.66 -24.27
N ALA A 183 -62.71 1.83 -24.90
CA ALA A 183 -63.69 2.87 -24.60
C ALA A 183 -63.64 3.91 -25.72
#